data_AF-R7CYJ6-F1
#
_entry.id   AF-R7CYJ6-F1
#
_cell.length_a   1.000
_cell.length_b   1.000
_cell.length_c   1.000
_cell.angle_alpha   90.00
_cell.angle_beta   90.00
_cell.angle_gamma   90.00
#
_symmetry.space_group_name_H-M   'P 1'
#
loop_
_entity.id
_entity.type
_entity.pdbx_description
1 polymer ?
#
loop_
_entity_poly.entity_id
_entity_poly.type
_entity_poly.pdbx_seq_one_letter_code
_entity_poly.pdbx_strand_id
1 'polypeptide(L)'
;MKIEILLQTGMFLVAVITIVYTQYKDRRQNKILMFSEYTRRYQEILINMPESIFNGTEHINAKAQMYMRLYFDLCSEEYHLWRKGMIPNQIWEMWKEGMQITTNRPIYKKAWKDLSVEYNKDFWQYFNREVINKKGGEL
;
A
#
# COMPACT_ATOMS: atom_id res chain seq x y z
N MET A 1 38.71 -21.64 34.69
CA MET A 1 39.11 -21.60 33.25
C MET A 1 38.17 -22.37 32.31
N LYS A 2 38.16 -23.71 32.22
CA LYS A 2 37.29 -24.43 31.24
C LYS A 2 35.77 -24.20 31.46
N ILE A 3 35.33 -24.16 32.72
CA ILE A 3 33.92 -23.93 33.09
C ILE A 3 33.49 -22.50 32.76
N GLU A 4 34.33 -21.50 33.01
CA GLU A 4 34.03 -20.09 32.70
C GLU A 4 33.92 -19.86 31.19
N ILE A 5 34.78 -20.50 30.40
CA ILE A 5 34.70 -20.46 28.93
C ILE A 5 33.39 -21.09 28.47
N LEU A 6 32.99 -22.25 29.01
CA LEU A 6 31.70 -22.88 28.71
C LEU A 6 30.51 -21.97 29.04
N LEU A 7 30.52 -21.33 30.21
CA LEU A 7 29.46 -20.39 30.62
C LEU A 7 29.40 -19.15 29.71
N GLN A 8 30.55 -18.56 29.36
CA GLN A 8 30.62 -17.43 28.43
C GLN A 8 30.10 -17.80 27.04
N THR A 9 30.49 -18.97 26.52
CA THR A 9 29.99 -19.44 25.22
C THR A 9 28.48 -19.72 25.24
N GLY A 10 27.96 -20.27 26.34
CA GLY A 10 26.53 -20.49 26.52
C GLY A 10 25.73 -19.19 26.53
N MET A 11 26.20 -18.18 27.27
CA MET A 11 25.57 -16.85 27.29
C MET A 11 25.58 -16.19 25.91
N PHE A 12 26.69 -16.30 25.17
CA PHE A 12 26.79 -15.76 23.82
C PHE A 12 25.79 -16.43 22.86
N LEU A 13 25.64 -17.75 22.94
CA LEU A 13 24.65 -18.48 22.14
C LEU A 13 23.22 -18.05 22.47
N VAL A 14 22.87 -17.92 23.75
CA VAL A 14 21.55 -17.43 24.17
C VAL A 14 21.29 -16.01 23.66
N ALA A 15 22.28 -15.12 23.72
CA ALA A 15 22.18 -13.76 23.20
C ALA A 15 21.93 -13.75 21.69
N VAL A 16 22.69 -14.53 20.92
CA VAL A 16 22.51 -14.65 19.45
C VAL A 16 21.11 -15.18 19.12
N ILE A 17 20.66 -16.25 19.77
CA ILE A 17 19.32 -16.82 19.57
C ILE A 17 18.23 -15.77 19.86
N THR A 18 18.39 -15.03 20.96
CA THR A 18 17.45 -13.97 21.36
C THR A 18 17.39 -12.86 20.31
N ILE A 19 18.54 -12.39 19.82
CA ILE A 19 18.61 -11.35 18.78
C ILE A 19 17.90 -11.82 17.49
N VAL A 20 18.19 -13.04 17.04
CA VAL A 20 17.58 -13.61 15.83
C VAL A 20 16.06 -13.74 16.00
N TYR A 21 15.60 -14.24 17.13
CA TYR A 21 14.17 -14.39 17.43
C TYR A 21 13.44 -13.02 17.47
N THR A 22 14.03 -12.03 18.13
CA THR A 22 13.46 -10.68 18.20
C THR A 22 13.40 -10.03 16.82
N GLN A 23 14.45 -10.11 16.01
CA GLN A 23 14.42 -9.60 14.63
C GLN A 23 13.33 -10.25 13.78
N TYR A 24 13.09 -11.55 13.94
CA TYR A 24 12.01 -12.23 13.25
C TYR A 24 10.63 -11.70 13.67
N LYS A 25 10.42 -11.51 14.98
CA LYS A 25 9.17 -10.97 15.53
C LYS A 25 8.92 -9.52 15.08
N ASP A 26 9.95 -8.68 15.11
CA ASP A 26 9.86 -7.27 14.74
C ASP A 26 9.48 -7.11 13.26
N ARG A 27 10.05 -7.93 12.38
CA ARG A 27 9.68 -7.95 10.95
C ARG A 27 8.19 -8.24 10.75
N ARG A 28 7.60 -9.13 11.55
CA ARG A 28 6.17 -9.44 11.48
C ARG A 28 5.33 -8.28 12.00
N GLN A 29 5.72 -7.66 13.12
CA GLN A 29 5.00 -6.51 13.68
C GLN A 29 5.04 -5.31 12.74
N ASN A 30 6.20 -5.00 12.16
CA ASN A 30 6.35 -3.90 11.20
C ASN A 30 5.44 -4.07 9.97
N LYS A 31 5.26 -5.31 9.48
CA LYS A 31 4.34 -5.60 8.39
C LYS A 31 2.88 -5.35 8.77
N ILE A 32 2.47 -5.78 9.96
CA ILE A 32 1.10 -5.56 10.46
C ILE A 32 0.84 -4.07 10.66
N LEU A 33 1.80 -3.33 11.23
CA LEU A 33 1.70 -1.90 11.44
C LEU A 33 1.56 -1.15 10.12
N MET A 34 2.39 -1.48 9.13
CA MET A 34 2.32 -0.90 7.78
C MET A 34 0.95 -1.19 7.15
N PHE A 35 0.49 -2.43 7.16
CA PHE A 35 -0.83 -2.79 6.64
C PHE A 35 -1.96 -1.99 7.33
N SER A 36 -1.91 -1.89 8.64
CA SER A 36 -2.87 -1.12 9.44
C SER A 36 -2.86 0.37 9.07
N GLU A 37 -1.68 0.95 8.90
CA GLU A 37 -1.53 2.38 8.60
C GLU A 37 -2.02 2.72 7.18
N TYR A 38 -1.67 1.93 6.18
CA TYR A 38 -2.16 2.14 4.80
C TYR A 38 -3.67 1.90 4.70
N THR A 39 -4.19 0.89 5.40
CA THR A 39 -5.64 0.67 5.50
C THR A 39 -6.36 1.85 6.15
N ARG A 40 -5.81 2.41 7.23
CA ARG A 40 -6.36 3.59 7.91
C ARG A 40 -6.39 4.80 6.97
N ARG A 41 -5.29 5.11 6.30
CA ARG A 41 -5.21 6.22 5.33
C ARG A 41 -6.22 6.06 4.20
N TYR A 42 -6.38 4.85 3.68
CA TYR A 42 -7.39 4.54 2.66
C TYR A 42 -8.82 4.80 3.18
N GLN A 43 -9.15 4.29 4.37
CA GLN A 43 -10.46 4.50 4.99
C GLN A 43 -10.73 5.99 5.26
N GLU A 44 -9.73 6.74 5.71
CA GLU A 44 -9.85 8.18 5.92
C GLU A 44 -10.14 8.94 4.64
N ILE A 45 -9.51 8.56 3.52
CA ILE A 45 -9.83 9.14 2.21
C ILE A 45 -11.28 8.85 1.85
N LEU A 46 -11.73 7.60 1.99
CA LEU A 46 -13.10 7.20 1.65
C LEU A 46 -14.17 7.89 2.50
N ILE A 47 -13.98 7.94 3.83
CA ILE A 47 -14.94 8.54 4.77
C ILE A 47 -15.12 10.03 4.50
N ASN A 48 -14.05 10.72 4.11
CA ASN A 48 -14.10 12.15 3.85
C ASN A 48 -14.43 12.51 2.40
N MET A 49 -14.49 11.51 1.51
CA MET A 49 -14.84 11.69 0.11
C MET A 49 -16.31 12.09 -0.01
N PRO A 50 -16.66 13.10 -0.84
CA PRO A 50 -18.04 13.51 -1.01
C PRO A 50 -18.96 12.37 -1.47
N GLU A 51 -20.16 12.28 -0.89
CA GLU A 51 -21.18 11.28 -1.26
C GLU A 51 -21.53 11.29 -2.75
N SER A 52 -21.38 12.46 -3.39
CA SER A 52 -21.59 12.68 -4.83
C SER A 52 -20.75 11.72 -5.70
N ILE A 53 -19.59 11.27 -5.21
CA ILE A 53 -18.72 10.29 -5.88
C ILE A 53 -19.29 8.88 -5.80
N PHE A 54 -19.92 8.52 -4.68
CA PHE A 54 -20.52 7.20 -4.48
C PHE A 54 -21.87 7.08 -5.19
N ASN A 55 -22.62 8.17 -5.25
CA ASN A 55 -23.92 8.26 -5.91
C ASN A 55 -23.83 8.41 -7.44
N GLY A 56 -22.60 8.41 -7.99
CA GLY A 56 -22.37 8.41 -9.45
C GLY A 56 -22.64 9.74 -10.13
N THR A 57 -22.69 10.86 -9.40
CA THR A 57 -22.81 12.18 -10.04
C THR A 57 -21.51 12.51 -10.77
N GLU A 58 -21.60 12.96 -12.03
CA GLU A 58 -20.41 13.18 -12.87
C GLU A 58 -19.59 14.44 -12.52
N HIS A 59 -20.02 15.18 -11.50
CA HIS A 59 -19.41 16.45 -11.12
C HIS A 59 -18.38 16.26 -10.01
N ILE A 60 -17.11 16.41 -10.38
CA ILE A 60 -15.99 16.44 -9.44
C ILE A 60 -15.85 17.88 -8.94
N ASN A 61 -16.32 18.15 -7.73
CA ASN A 61 -16.07 19.44 -7.08
C ASN A 61 -14.63 19.49 -6.52
N ALA A 62 -14.20 20.67 -6.05
CA ALA A 62 -12.83 20.87 -5.54
C ALA A 62 -12.47 19.90 -4.39
N LYS A 63 -13.41 19.61 -3.48
CA LYS A 63 -13.18 18.66 -2.38
C LYS A 63 -13.00 17.24 -2.92
N ALA A 64 -13.83 16.80 -3.86
CA ALA A 64 -13.68 15.49 -4.50
C ALA A 64 -12.35 15.37 -5.24
N GLN A 65 -11.94 16.41 -5.99
CA GLN A 65 -10.66 16.41 -6.68
C GLN A 65 -9.48 16.25 -5.72
N MET A 66 -9.52 16.95 -4.57
CA MET A 66 -8.53 16.83 -3.52
C MET A 66 -8.44 15.40 -2.98
N TYR A 67 -9.56 14.75 -2.65
CA TYR A 67 -9.54 13.38 -2.14
C TYR A 67 -9.19 12.34 -3.22
N MET A 68 -9.54 12.57 -4.48
CA MET A 68 -9.09 11.75 -5.61
C MET A 68 -7.57 11.82 -5.78
N ARG A 69 -6.99 13.01 -5.65
CA ARG A 69 -5.53 13.18 -5.62
C ARG A 69 -4.91 12.39 -4.46
N LEU A 70 -5.42 12.56 -3.24
CA LEU A 70 -4.92 11.81 -2.08
C LEU A 70 -5.00 10.28 -2.29
N TYR A 71 -6.05 9.80 -2.95
CA TYR A 71 -6.18 8.39 -3.32
C TYR A 71 -5.07 7.93 -4.29
N PHE A 72 -4.82 8.69 -5.36
CA PHE A 72 -3.77 8.34 -6.32
C PHE A 72 -2.36 8.51 -5.75
N ASP A 73 -2.15 9.48 -4.87
CA ASP A 73 -0.90 9.64 -4.11
C ASP A 73 -0.62 8.41 -3.26
N LEU A 74 -1.63 7.92 -2.53
CA LEU A 74 -1.53 6.69 -1.76
C LEU A 74 -1.16 5.49 -2.65
N CYS A 75 -1.83 5.33 -3.80
CA CYS A 75 -1.51 4.25 -4.75
C CYS A 75 -0.06 4.32 -5.26
N SER A 76 0.45 5.53 -5.51
CA SER A 76 1.84 5.76 -5.95
C SER A 76 2.85 5.42 -4.85
N GLU A 77 2.56 5.79 -3.61
CA GLU A 77 3.40 5.45 -2.46
C GLU A 77 3.47 3.93 -2.24
N GLU A 78 2.32 3.25 -2.24
CA GLU A 78 2.23 1.79 -2.11
C GLU A 78 2.99 1.09 -3.24
N TYR A 79 2.85 1.56 -4.48
CA TYR A 79 3.62 1.07 -5.60
C TYR A 79 5.13 1.20 -5.36
N HIS A 80 5.60 2.35 -4.88
CA HIS A 80 7.02 2.56 -4.60
C HIS A 80 7.56 1.64 -3.50
N LEU A 81 6.78 1.40 -2.44
CA LEU A 81 7.14 0.45 -1.39
C LEU A 81 7.21 -0.98 -1.92
N TRP A 82 6.27 -1.38 -2.78
CA TRP A 82 6.30 -2.68 -3.44
C TRP A 82 7.51 -2.84 -4.36
N ARG A 83 7.80 -1.84 -5.19
CA ARG A 83 8.99 -1.85 -6.08
C ARG A 83 10.31 -1.94 -5.31
N LYS A 84 10.35 -1.45 -4.06
CA LYS A 84 11.50 -1.58 -3.15
C LYS A 84 11.53 -2.88 -2.35
N GLY A 85 10.58 -3.79 -2.56
CA GLY A 85 10.49 -5.07 -1.85
C GLY A 85 10.00 -4.97 -0.41
N MET A 86 9.46 -3.81 0.00
CA MET A 86 8.92 -3.61 1.36
C MET A 86 7.51 -4.20 1.51
N ILE A 87 6.77 -4.30 0.41
CA ILE A 87 5.47 -4.97 0.35
C ILE A 87 5.66 -6.32 -0.36
N PRO A 88 5.29 -7.45 0.27
CA PRO A 88 5.30 -8.75 -0.40
C PRO A 88 4.35 -8.78 -1.60
N ASN A 89 4.74 -9.49 -2.67
CA ASN A 89 3.93 -9.60 -3.89
C ASN A 89 2.48 -10.01 -3.62
N GLN A 90 2.25 -10.97 -2.72
CA GLN A 90 0.89 -11.41 -2.38
C GLN A 90 0.02 -10.26 -1.82
N ILE A 91 0.58 -9.39 -0.99
CA ILE A 91 -0.15 -8.23 -0.44
C ILE A 91 -0.38 -7.20 -1.52
N TRP A 92 0.63 -6.96 -2.36
CA TRP A 92 0.52 -6.04 -3.48
C TRP A 92 -0.58 -6.45 -4.47
N GLU A 93 -0.68 -7.74 -4.81
CA GLU A 93 -1.71 -8.24 -5.72
C GLU A 93 -3.13 -7.97 -5.17
N MET A 94 -3.35 -8.19 -3.88
CA MET A 94 -4.63 -7.89 -3.22
C MET A 94 -4.95 -6.39 -3.25
N TRP A 95 -3.95 -5.52 -3.01
CA TRP A 95 -4.16 -4.07 -3.06
C TRP A 95 -4.42 -3.58 -4.47
N LYS A 96 -3.67 -4.10 -5.45
CA LYS A 96 -3.84 -3.82 -6.87
C LYS A 96 -5.24 -4.21 -7.35
N GLU A 97 -5.77 -5.34 -6.90
CA GLU A 97 -7.16 -5.75 -7.18
C GLU A 97 -8.16 -4.73 -6.62
N GLY A 98 -7.97 -4.27 -5.38
CA GLY A 98 -8.77 -3.19 -4.80
C GLY A 98 -8.70 -1.89 -5.62
N MET A 99 -7.51 -1.54 -6.13
CA MET A 99 -7.34 -0.40 -7.03
C MET A 99 -8.09 -0.59 -8.36
N GLN A 100 -8.05 -1.79 -8.95
CA GLN A 100 -8.79 -2.11 -10.18
C GLN A 100 -10.30 -1.94 -9.98
N ILE A 101 -10.84 -2.45 -8.87
CA ILE A 101 -12.27 -2.33 -8.53
C ILE A 101 -12.67 -0.86 -8.39
N THR A 102 -11.90 -0.08 -7.62
CA THR A 102 -12.18 1.34 -7.37
C THR A 102 -12.07 2.16 -8.65
N THR A 103 -10.99 1.99 -9.39
CA THR A 103 -10.74 2.73 -10.64
C THR A 103 -11.62 2.28 -11.80
N ASN A 104 -12.31 1.14 -11.72
CA ASN A 104 -13.26 0.74 -12.75
C ASN A 104 -14.46 1.69 -12.83
N ARG A 105 -14.76 2.42 -11.76
CA ARG A 105 -15.83 3.44 -11.73
C ARG A 105 -15.47 4.61 -12.67
N PRO A 106 -16.39 5.06 -13.55
CA PRO A 106 -16.10 6.09 -14.55
C PRO A 106 -15.51 7.39 -13.99
N ILE A 107 -15.96 7.80 -12.80
CA ILE A 107 -15.50 9.02 -12.14
C ILE A 107 -14.03 8.98 -11.74
N TYR A 108 -13.52 7.80 -11.34
CA TYR A 108 -12.10 7.63 -11.03
C TYR A 108 -11.25 7.60 -12.31
N LYS A 109 -11.74 7.02 -13.40
CA LYS A 109 -11.05 7.09 -14.71
C LYS A 109 -10.96 8.53 -15.21
N LYS A 110 -12.04 9.31 -15.05
CA LYS A 110 -12.07 10.74 -15.37
C LYS A 110 -11.06 11.51 -14.53
N ALA A 111 -11.07 11.33 -13.22
CA ALA A 111 -10.11 11.97 -12.31
C ALA A 111 -8.67 11.61 -12.64
N TRP A 112 -8.39 10.33 -12.94
CA TRP A 112 -7.05 9.87 -13.32
C TRP A 112 -6.55 10.56 -14.59
N LYS A 113 -7.41 10.74 -15.61
CA LYS A 113 -7.03 11.43 -16.84
C LYS A 113 -6.45 12.82 -16.57
N ASP A 114 -7.04 13.55 -15.63
CA ASP A 114 -6.63 14.92 -15.29
C ASP A 114 -5.42 14.95 -14.34
N LEU A 115 -5.37 14.03 -13.36
CA LEU A 115 -4.36 14.03 -12.30
C LEU A 115 -3.08 13.24 -12.66
N SER A 116 -3.16 12.32 -13.62
CA SER A 116 -2.07 11.38 -13.93
C SER A 116 -0.76 12.06 -14.36
N VAL A 117 -0.84 13.30 -14.86
CA VAL A 117 0.31 14.09 -15.33
C VAL A 117 1.31 14.44 -14.22
N GLU A 118 0.89 14.33 -12.96
CA GLU A 118 1.69 14.71 -11.80
C GLU A 118 2.57 13.57 -11.27
N TYR A 119 2.31 12.35 -11.74
CA TYR A 119 3.05 11.18 -11.29
C TYR A 119 4.25 10.88 -12.18
N ASN A 120 5.28 10.26 -11.58
CA ASN A 120 6.44 9.82 -12.33
C ASN A 120 6.06 8.78 -13.39
N LYS A 121 6.89 8.73 -14.44
CA LYS A 121 6.67 7.88 -15.62
C LYS A 121 6.52 6.40 -15.27
N ASP A 122 7.29 5.89 -14.32
CA ASP A 122 7.29 4.47 -13.95
C ASP A 122 5.96 4.04 -13.32
N PHE A 123 5.48 4.81 -12.33
CA PHE A 123 4.17 4.56 -11.74
C PHE A 123 3.07 4.76 -12.78
N TRP A 124 3.11 5.84 -13.55
CA TRP A 124 2.11 6.13 -14.58
C TRP A 124 1.98 4.97 -15.58
N GLN A 125 3.10 4.46 -16.11
CA GLN A 125 3.09 3.35 -17.07
C GLN A 125 2.52 2.07 -16.44
N TYR A 126 2.95 1.76 -15.23
CA TYR A 126 2.47 0.60 -14.50
C TYR A 126 0.96 0.69 -14.22
N PHE A 127 0.51 1.82 -13.66
CA PHE A 127 -0.87 2.00 -13.23
C PHE A 127 -1.82 1.99 -14.42
N ASN A 128 -1.46 2.61 -15.55
CA ASN A 128 -2.27 2.53 -16.76
C ASN A 128 -2.37 1.10 -17.31
N ARG A 129 -1.27 0.34 -17.29
CA ARG A 129 -1.25 -1.03 -17.82
C ARG A 129 -2.00 -2.01 -16.93
N GLU A 130 -1.73 -1.97 -15.63
CA GLU A 130 -2.15 -3.01 -14.69
C GLU A 130 -3.45 -2.68 -13.95
N VAL A 131 -3.80 -1.39 -13.82
CA VAL A 131 -4.95 -0.95 -13.01
C VAL A 131 -6.05 -0.36 -13.90
N ILE A 132 -5.76 0.69 -14.67
CA ILE A 132 -6.78 1.42 -15.44
C ILE A 132 -7.36 0.60 -16.59
N ASN A 133 -6.50 -0.07 -17.37
CA ASN A 133 -6.91 -0.77 -18.60
C ASN A 133 -7.34 -2.22 -18.37
N LYS A 134 -7.27 -2.72 -17.14
CA LYS A 134 -7.74 -4.07 -16.83
C LYS A 134 -9.25 -4.01 -16.59
N LYS A 135 -10.04 -4.71 -17.40
CA LYS A 135 -11.44 -4.97 -17.07
C LYS A 135 -11.45 -5.66 -15.72
N GLY A 136 -12.13 -5.09 -14.74
CA GLY A 136 -12.27 -5.69 -13.41
C GLY A 136 -12.66 -7.16 -13.59
N GLY A 137 -11.89 -8.06 -12.97
CA GLY A 137 -12.26 -9.46 -12.96
C GLY A 137 -13.69 -9.59 -12.47
N GLU A 138 -14.48 -10.39 -13.17
CA GLU A 138 -15.82 -10.76 -12.71
C GLU A 138 -15.67 -11.34 -11.29
N LEU A 139 -16.29 -10.67 -10.32
CA LEU A 139 -16.56 -11.25 -9.01
C LEU A 139 -17.71 -12.25 -9.15
#